data_AF-A0A920IL45-F1
#
_entry.id   AF-A0A920IL45-F1
#
_cell.length_a   1.000
_cell.length_b   1.000
_cell.length_c   1.000
_cell.angle_alpha   90.00
_cell.angle_beta   90.00
_cell.angle_gamma   90.00
#
_symmetry.space_group_name_H-M   'P 1'
#
loop_
_entity.id
_entity.type
_entity.pdbx_description
1 polymer ?
#
loop_
_entity_poly.entity_id
_entity_poly.type
_entity_poly.pdbx_seq_one_letter_code
_entity_poly.pdbx_strand_id
1 'polypeptide(L)'
;MVEEGKVNLDDPVAKYWPEFAQEGKEKIPVRYLFCHKSGLCGVTTPLPDDAYYNWDVMVNALAAQNLSGSLELGMVTMPSPTASSR
;
A
#
# COMPACT_ATOMS: atom_id res chain seq x y z
N MET A 1 6.30 -11.25 18.18
CA MET A 1 7.26 -10.36 17.47
C MET A 1 7.52 -9.03 18.17
N VAL A 2 6.51 -8.20 18.43
CA VAL A 2 6.71 -6.90 19.14
C VAL A 2 7.09 -7.13 20.60
N GLU A 3 6.34 -7.96 21.31
CA GLU A 3 6.65 -8.34 22.71
C GLU A 3 8.01 -9.06 22.85
N GLU A 4 8.38 -9.82 21.81
CA GLU A 4 9.69 -10.49 21.70
C GLU A 4 10.83 -9.53 21.31
N GLY A 5 10.56 -8.22 21.11
CA GLY A 5 11.56 -7.22 20.74
C GLY A 5 12.11 -7.34 19.30
N LYS A 6 11.51 -8.18 18.44
CA LYS A 6 11.95 -8.39 17.05
C LYS A 6 11.48 -7.28 16.11
N VAL A 7 10.40 -6.58 16.47
CA VAL A 7 9.83 -5.47 15.70
C VAL A 7 9.49 -4.34 16.67
N ASN A 8 9.98 -3.14 16.39
CA ASN A 8 9.57 -1.93 17.09
C ASN A 8 8.55 -1.17 16.22
N LEU A 9 7.43 -0.78 16.84
CA LEU A 9 6.31 -0.09 16.18
C LEU A 9 6.65 1.33 15.73
N ASP A 10 7.68 1.93 16.35
CA ASP A 10 8.14 3.28 16.07
C ASP A 10 9.28 3.32 15.04
N ASP A 11 9.85 2.16 14.71
CA ASP A 11 10.83 2.06 13.64
C ASP A 11 10.17 2.29 12.28
N PRO A 12 10.92 2.84 11.31
CA PRO A 12 10.45 2.92 9.93
C PRO A 12 10.30 1.51 9.35
N VAL A 13 9.24 1.30 8.57
CA VAL A 13 8.99 0.03 7.84
C VAL A 13 10.19 -0.33 6.97
N ALA A 14 10.85 0.66 6.38
CA ALA A 14 12.06 0.53 5.57
C ALA A 14 13.21 -0.21 6.28
N LYS A 15 13.24 -0.23 7.63
CA LYS A 15 14.23 -1.00 8.39
C LYS A 15 14.07 -2.51 8.21
N TYR A 16 12.83 -2.97 8.05
CA TYR A 16 12.49 -4.38 7.91
C TYR A 16 12.24 -4.77 6.45
N TRP A 17 11.81 -3.79 5.64
CA TRP A 17 11.50 -3.97 4.23
C TRP A 17 12.08 -2.80 3.41
N PRO A 18 13.38 -2.87 3.03
CA PRO A 18 14.10 -1.77 2.39
C PRO A 18 13.47 -1.29 1.08
N GLU A 19 12.90 -2.20 0.29
CA GLU A 19 12.23 -1.91 -0.97
C GLU A 19 10.99 -1.02 -0.77
N PHE A 20 10.42 -0.98 0.43
CA PHE A 20 9.33 -0.08 0.78
C PHE A 20 9.75 1.40 0.80
N ALA A 21 11.05 1.71 0.91
CA ALA A 21 11.59 3.07 1.02
C ALA A 21 11.58 3.86 -0.31
N GLN A 22 10.54 3.66 -1.12
CA GLN A 22 10.32 4.36 -2.39
C GLN A 22 9.21 5.41 -2.22
N GLU A 23 9.12 6.38 -3.13
CA GLU A 23 8.02 7.36 -3.19
C GLU A 23 7.78 8.10 -1.85
N GLY A 24 8.85 8.43 -1.11
CA GLY A 24 8.76 9.17 0.16
C GLY A 24 8.29 8.36 1.37
N LYS A 25 8.16 7.03 1.25
CA LYS A 25 7.69 6.13 2.31
C LYS A 25 8.76 5.72 3.33
N GLU A 26 9.99 6.21 3.17
CA GLU A 26 11.17 5.85 3.98
C GLU A 26 11.02 6.07 5.50
N LYS A 27 10.16 7.01 5.92
CA LYS A 27 9.95 7.38 7.34
C LYS A 27 8.65 6.84 7.93
N ILE A 28 7.88 6.05 7.18
CA ILE A 28 6.59 5.55 7.67
C ILE A 28 6.83 4.56 8.81
N PRO A 29 6.34 4.82 10.03
CA PRO A 29 6.53 3.91 11.15
C PRO A 29 5.63 2.67 11.00
N VAL A 30 6.09 1.53 11.51
CA VAL A 30 5.36 0.24 11.43
C VAL A 30 3.93 0.37 11.96
N ARG A 31 3.71 1.11 13.05
CA ARG A 31 2.36 1.36 13.61
C ARG A 31 1.36 1.95 12.62
N TYR A 32 1.80 2.71 11.61
CA TYR A 32 0.89 3.33 10.64
C TYR A 32 0.31 2.34 9.65
N LEU A 33 0.99 1.22 9.38
CA LEU A 33 0.43 0.13 8.59
C LEU A 33 -0.77 -0.50 9.30
N PHE A 34 -0.68 -0.69 10.61
CA PHE A 34 -1.73 -1.33 11.41
C PHE A 34 -2.92 -0.41 11.74
N CYS A 35 -2.74 0.91 11.65
CA CYS A 35 -3.78 1.90 11.94
C CYS A 35 -4.40 2.54 10.69
N HIS A 36 -4.17 1.98 9.49
CA HIS A 36 -4.64 2.55 8.22
C HIS A 36 -4.20 4.01 7.98
N LYS A 37 -3.02 4.39 8.50
CA LYS A 37 -2.46 5.75 8.38
C LYS A 37 -1.26 5.84 7.44
N SER A 38 -0.90 4.73 6.80
CA SER A 38 0.22 4.66 5.87
C SER A 38 -0.07 5.25 4.50
N GLY A 39 -1.32 5.65 4.19
CA GLY A 39 -1.69 6.19 2.88
C GLY A 39 -1.70 5.16 1.73
N LEU A 40 -1.63 3.87 2.06
CA LEU A 40 -1.69 2.74 1.11
C LEU A 40 -3.08 2.10 1.15
N CYS A 41 -4.06 2.75 0.51
CA CYS A 41 -5.44 2.24 0.46
C CYS A 41 -5.60 1.07 -0.54
N GLY A 42 -4.76 1.03 -1.58
CA GLY A 42 -4.76 -0.01 -2.59
C GLY A 42 -3.65 0.19 -3.61
N VAL A 43 -3.39 -0.84 -4.41
CA VAL A 43 -2.48 -0.76 -5.56
C VAL A 43 -3.22 -0.03 -6.68
N THR A 44 -2.66 1.07 -7.18
CA THR A 44 -3.26 1.88 -8.25
C THR A 44 -2.84 1.43 -9.65
N THR A 45 -1.84 0.57 -9.76
CA THR A 45 -1.39 0.01 -11.03
C THR A 45 -2.23 -1.21 -11.41
N PRO A 46 -2.47 -1.44 -12.72
CA PRO A 46 -3.07 -2.68 -13.18
C PRO A 46 -2.24 -3.88 -12.74
N LEU A 47 -2.92 -4.86 -12.15
CA LEU A 47 -2.32 -6.11 -11.69
C LEU A 47 -2.83 -7.26 -12.57
N PRO A 48 -2.04 -8.34 -12.75
CA PRO A 48 -2.52 -9.55 -13.39
C PRO A 48 -3.66 -10.20 -12.58
N ASP A 49 -4.52 -10.99 -13.23
CA ASP A 49 -5.72 -11.58 -12.62
C ASP A 49 -5.41 -12.46 -11.40
N ASP A 50 -4.24 -13.08 -11.37
CA ASP A 50 -3.76 -13.95 -10.29
C ASP A 50 -2.87 -13.23 -9.25
N ALA A 51 -2.71 -11.91 -9.36
CA ALA A 51 -1.81 -11.13 -8.50
C ALA A 51 -2.08 -11.35 -7.02
N TYR A 52 -3.34 -11.43 -6.61
CA TYR A 52 -3.72 -11.65 -5.21
C TYR A 52 -3.15 -12.93 -4.60
N TYR A 53 -2.84 -13.93 -5.43
CA TYR A 53 -2.23 -15.21 -5.01
C TYR A 53 -0.71 -15.20 -5.13
N ASN A 54 -0.14 -14.19 -5.79
CA ASN A 54 1.29 -14.06 -6.02
C ASN A 54 1.89 -13.03 -5.04
N TRP A 55 2.52 -13.56 -3.99
CA TRP A 55 3.15 -12.76 -2.94
C TRP A 55 4.14 -11.73 -3.50
N ASP A 56 5.04 -12.16 -4.38
CA ASP A 56 6.09 -11.29 -4.91
C ASP A 56 5.52 -10.16 -5.76
N VAL A 57 4.49 -10.44 -6.55
CA VAL A 57 3.79 -9.41 -7.35
C VAL A 57 3.17 -8.36 -6.43
N MET A 58 2.45 -8.79 -5.39
CA MET A 58 1.78 -7.86 -4.47
C MET A 58 2.76 -7.05 -3.62
N VAL A 59 3.81 -7.70 -3.11
CA VAL A 59 4.86 -7.02 -2.33
C VAL A 59 5.53 -5.96 -3.20
N ASN A 60 5.96 -6.31 -4.42
CA ASN A 60 6.60 -5.34 -5.31
C ASN A 60 5.65 -4.19 -5.71
N ALA A 61 4.37 -4.51 -5.98
CA ALA A 61 3.38 -3.49 -6.30
C ALA A 61 3.14 -2.52 -5.13
N LEU A 62 3.05 -3.03 -3.89
CA LEU A 62 2.90 -2.21 -2.69
C LEU A 62 4.15 -1.39 -2.35
N ALA A 63 5.35 -1.94 -2.59
CA ALA A 63 6.60 -1.19 -2.44
C ALA A 63 6.66 0.00 -3.40
N ALA A 64 6.26 -0.20 -4.66
CA ALA A 64 6.23 0.83 -5.69
C ALA A 64 5.05 1.81 -5.55
N GLN A 65 4.04 1.48 -4.73
CA GLN A 65 2.83 2.28 -4.59
C GLN A 65 3.13 3.67 -4.02
N ASN A 66 2.60 4.72 -4.65
CA ASN A 66 2.66 6.08 -4.12
C ASN A 66 1.62 6.27 -3.00
N LEU A 67 1.96 7.11 -2.03
CA LEU A 67 1.04 7.54 -0.98
C LEU A 67 -0.15 8.25 -1.63
N SER A 68 -1.36 7.78 -1.30
CA SER A 68 -2.63 8.37 -1.77
C SER A 68 -2.81 9.85 -1.40
N GLY A 69 -1.86 10.47 -0.71
CA GLY A 69 -1.92 11.87 -0.28
C GLY A 69 -1.19 12.89 -1.17
N SER A 70 -0.51 12.48 -2.26
CA SER A 70 0.37 13.43 -2.98
C SER A 70 -0.12 13.96 -4.33
N LEU A 71 -1.26 13.54 -4.91
CA LEU A 71 -1.74 14.12 -6.17
C LEU A 71 -3.27 14.23 -6.21
N GLU A 72 -3.71 15.49 -6.31
CA GLU A 72 -4.92 16.03 -6.92
C GLU A 72 -6.26 15.29 -6.74
N LEU A 73 -7.25 16.02 -6.21
CA LEU A 73 -8.68 15.71 -6.31
C LEU A 73 -9.11 15.62 -7.79
N GLY A 74 -8.79 14.51 -8.43
CA GLY A 74 -9.13 14.18 -9.80
C GLY A 74 -9.56 12.74 -9.85
N MET A 75 -10.83 12.50 -9.50
CA MET A 75 -11.58 11.29 -9.88
C MET A 75 -11.14 9.98 -9.22
N VAL A 76 -11.70 9.69 -8.05
CA VAL A 76 -12.19 8.32 -7.79
C VAL A 76 -13.32 8.09 -8.79
N THR A 77 -13.02 7.67 -10.02
CA THR A 77 -14.05 7.04 -10.86
C THR A 77 -14.26 5.65 -10.30
N MET A 78 -15.21 5.53 -9.38
CA MET A 78 -15.97 4.28 -9.31
C MET A 78 -16.55 4.06 -10.71
N PRO A 79 -16.32 2.92 -11.38
CA PRO A 79 -17.09 2.61 -12.57
C PRO A 79 -18.56 2.61 -12.17
N SER A 80 -19.31 3.58 -12.68
CA SER A 80 -20.76 3.65 -12.53
C SER A 80 -21.35 2.30 -12.95
N PRO A 81 -22.28 1.69 -12.19
CA PRO A 81 -22.94 0.46 -12.62
C PRO A 81 -23.73 0.78 -13.88
N THR A 82 -23.14 0.47 -15.03
CA THR A 82 -23.78 0.69 -16.31
C THR A 82 -24.90 -0.33 -16.42
N ALA A 83 -26.12 0.20 -16.34
CA ALA A 83 -27.39 -0.33 -16.81
C ALA A 83 -27.41 -1.83 -17.17
N SER A 84 -27.98 -2.64 -16.26
CA SER A 84 -28.65 -3.86 -16.69
C SER A 84 -29.90 -3.44 -17.48
N SER A 85 -29.80 -3.60 -18.79
CA SER A 85 -30.91 -3.74 -19.72
C SER A 85 -32.06 -4.56 -19.11
N ARG A 86 -33.25 -3.97 -19.08
CA ARG A 86 -34.55 -4.58 -19.38
C ARG A 86 -35.59 -3.50 -19.63
#